data_AF-A0A6P8QVB7-F1
#
_entry.id   AF-A0A6P8QVB7-F1
#
_cell.length_a   1.000
_cell.length_b   1.000
_cell.length_c   1.000
_cell.angle_alpha   90.00
_cell.angle_beta   90.00
_cell.angle_gamma   90.00
#
_symmetry.space_group_name_H-M   'P 1'
#
loop_
_entity.id
_entity.type
_entity.pdbx_description
1 polymer ?
#
loop_
_entity_poly.entity_id
_entity_poly.type
_entity_poly.pdbx_seq_one_letter_code
_entity_poly.pdbx_strand_id
1 'polypeptide(L)'
;MASKHAIASKASSAKSSIIRNQSKHLLASNLATVSTLGVADHVHSGYKTAKKELVDNKKEECILISPGYHMTRKKDRISVTLGEEFFGTTFQTKVDKESPPRKVAQCEIDDLIEDFQDQIGHLKALLEQEKRDHRKTKDVMTQVLKDSIATVEQTNAAETRKLREIHAIELHSVREQSKATLEKQIKEVQHKYDHLRDEYDFLKSAFQAYKENLVEELSEKQSFGEAEWKKLHEKEKEKALLEQKHTLTKNFEKEQEEILSNVRNEILSMQENHFFEKQELWQEYIKAIEDIKQKTSHIEAKQKQEEELKERRKRKKELEKTDVITEKMPDLEQILREKNEELSQKPKSETLKAELDEKKENLLNSKEALKQAKQELEKMKSQAQGTQEAFHQKISGISENFDQIIHSLMKENEDLRRKLIVKSEELLSEKIKEKIGSTSRSTSD
;
A
#
# COMPACT_ATOMS: atom_id res chain seq x y z
N MET A 1 -8.17 33.49 -41.66
CA MET A 1 -7.73 34.63 -40.82
C MET A 1 -7.99 34.23 -39.38
N ALA A 2 -6.98 33.75 -38.66
CA ALA A 2 -6.27 34.46 -37.58
C ALA A 2 -7.20 34.81 -36.40
N SER A 3 -6.94 34.53 -35.12
CA SER A 3 -5.82 33.91 -34.41
C SER A 3 -6.28 33.77 -32.94
N LYS A 4 -5.85 32.69 -32.27
CA LYS A 4 -5.53 32.64 -30.83
C LYS A 4 -6.61 33.04 -29.80
N HIS A 5 -7.13 32.02 -29.10
CA HIS A 5 -7.24 32.13 -27.65
C HIS A 5 -6.53 30.96 -26.97
N ALA A 6 -5.61 31.35 -26.10
CA ALA A 6 -4.64 30.52 -25.43
C ALA A 6 -5.26 29.83 -24.21
N ILE A 7 -5.03 28.52 -24.11
CA ILE A 7 -5.19 27.75 -22.89
C ILE A 7 -3.97 28.04 -22.03
N ALA A 8 -4.13 28.89 -21.02
CA ALA A 8 -3.12 29.13 -20.00
C ALA A 8 -3.13 27.98 -18.98
N SER A 9 -2.35 26.94 -19.24
CA SER A 9 -1.95 25.95 -18.24
C SER A 9 -0.98 26.60 -17.25
N LYS A 10 -1.48 27.04 -16.09
CA LYS A 10 -0.65 27.49 -14.98
C LYS A 10 -0.13 26.30 -14.18
N ALA A 11 1.18 26.11 -14.30
CA ALA A 11 2.11 25.72 -13.25
C ALA A 11 1.76 24.50 -12.38
N SER A 12 2.36 23.37 -12.78
CA SER A 12 2.94 22.38 -11.88
C SER A 12 3.70 23.08 -10.74
N SER A 13 3.15 23.04 -9.53
CA SER A 13 3.88 23.35 -8.30
C SER A 13 4.54 22.06 -7.83
N ALA A 14 5.79 21.89 -8.23
CA ALA A 14 6.71 20.98 -7.57
C ALA A 14 6.71 21.23 -6.05
N LYS A 15 6.25 20.24 -5.28
CA LYS A 15 6.63 20.08 -3.87
C LYS A 15 7.53 18.85 -3.77
N SER A 16 8.75 19.04 -4.25
CA SER A 16 9.91 18.33 -3.75
C SER A 16 10.31 18.95 -2.40
N SER A 17 10.15 18.16 -1.34
CA SER A 17 10.79 18.38 -0.05
C SER A 17 11.04 16.97 0.49
N ILE A 18 12.18 16.35 0.16
CA ILE A 18 13.43 16.46 0.93
C ILE A 18 13.14 16.39 2.43
N ILE A 19 12.95 15.16 2.93
CA ILE A 19 13.28 14.82 4.31
C ILE A 19 14.44 13.84 4.26
N ARG A 20 15.60 14.48 4.16
CA ARG A 20 16.93 14.12 4.63
C ARG A 20 16.98 12.83 5.48
N ASN A 21 17.56 11.79 4.89
CA ASN A 21 18.16 10.67 5.59
C ASN A 21 19.06 11.19 6.73
N GLN A 22 18.66 10.97 7.98
CA GLN A 22 19.55 11.08 9.13
C GLN A 22 20.09 9.68 9.45
N SER A 23 21.20 9.35 8.80
CA SER A 23 22.16 8.42 9.37
C SER A 23 23.21 9.26 10.11
N LYS A 24 23.67 8.78 11.27
CA LYS A 24 24.77 9.28 12.14
C LYS A 24 24.34 10.03 13.41
N HIS A 25 24.08 9.26 14.48
CA HIS A 25 24.78 9.40 15.76
C HIS A 25 24.51 8.17 16.65
N LEU A 26 25.45 7.85 17.54
CA LEU A 26 25.48 6.72 18.50
C LEU A 26 26.16 5.42 17.99
N LEU A 27 27.41 5.56 17.56
CA LEU A 27 28.45 4.59 17.91
C LEU A 27 29.29 5.22 19.03
N ALA A 28 29.07 4.81 20.26
CA ALA A 28 29.99 5.08 21.37
C ALA A 28 29.85 3.97 22.43
N SER A 29 30.91 3.17 22.50
CA SER A 29 31.51 2.59 23.71
C SER A 29 30.59 1.81 24.66
N ASN A 30 30.65 0.48 24.57
CA ASN A 30 30.80 -0.41 25.72
C ASN A 30 31.50 -1.70 25.25
N LEU A 31 32.83 -1.63 25.09
CA LEU A 31 33.69 -2.80 25.19
C LEU A 31 34.17 -2.87 26.63
N ALA A 32 33.67 -3.84 27.40
CA ALA A 32 34.32 -4.24 28.64
C ALA A 32 35.56 -5.06 28.26
N THR A 33 36.69 -4.51 28.64
CA THR A 33 38.06 -4.92 28.34
C THR A 33 38.34 -6.33 28.83
N VAL A 34 38.81 -7.19 27.92
CA VAL A 34 39.53 -8.43 28.26
C VAL A 34 40.87 -8.05 28.87
N SER A 35 41.07 -8.45 30.13
CA SER A 35 42.33 -8.33 30.87
C SER A 35 43.49 -8.97 30.09
N THR A 36 44.47 -8.15 29.71
CA THR A 36 45.83 -8.58 29.35
C THR A 36 46.84 -7.55 29.86
N LEU A 37 48.04 -8.06 30.20
CA LEU A 37 49.21 -7.42 30.82
C LEU A 37 49.10 -7.24 32.36
N GLY A 38 50.08 -7.64 33.15
CA GLY A 38 51.41 -8.14 32.85
C GLY A 38 52.05 -8.74 34.10
N VAL A 39 52.86 -9.77 33.88
CA VAL A 39 53.78 -10.31 34.87
C VAL A 39 54.87 -9.26 35.07
N ALA A 40 54.94 -8.70 36.26
CA ALA A 40 56.05 -7.86 36.69
C ALA A 40 56.65 -8.50 37.94
N ASP A 41 57.93 -8.86 37.81
CA ASP A 41 58.84 -9.13 38.91
C ASP A 41 58.81 -7.99 39.93
N HIS A 42 58.63 -8.31 41.22
CA HIS A 42 59.47 -7.69 42.23
C HIS A 42 59.54 -8.51 43.52
N VAL A 43 60.77 -8.86 43.84
CA VAL A 43 61.27 -9.46 45.07
C VAL A 43 61.33 -8.39 46.18
N HIS A 44 60.91 -8.81 47.38
CA HIS A 44 61.20 -8.30 48.74
C HIS A 44 60.54 -7.00 49.23
N SER A 45 59.91 -7.08 50.42
CA SER A 45 60.43 -6.48 51.67
C SER A 45 59.30 -6.01 52.61
N GLY A 46 59.43 -6.35 53.89
CA GLY A 46 58.94 -5.49 54.97
C GLY A 46 57.65 -5.92 55.67
N TYR A 47 57.79 -6.78 56.68
CA TYR A 47 56.86 -6.84 57.80
C TYR A 47 56.82 -5.48 58.53
N LYS A 48 55.61 -4.99 58.86
CA LYS A 48 55.41 -4.00 59.92
C LYS A 48 54.27 -4.39 60.86
N THR A 49 54.66 -4.49 62.12
CA THR A 49 53.98 -4.35 63.43
C THR A 49 52.98 -3.19 63.49
N ALA A 50 52.02 -3.04 64.43
CA ALA A 50 51.63 -3.71 65.68
C ALA A 50 50.27 -3.13 66.16
N LYS A 51 49.59 -3.82 67.10
CA LYS A 51 48.87 -3.16 68.21
C LYS A 51 49.08 -3.93 69.52
N LYS A 52 49.51 -3.19 70.55
CA LYS A 52 49.56 -3.49 72.00
C LYS A 52 48.15 -3.92 72.50
N GLU A 53 47.93 -4.60 73.62
CA GLU A 53 48.51 -4.44 74.96
C GLU A 53 47.97 -5.56 75.88
N LEU A 54 48.80 -6.17 76.73
CA LEU A 54 48.51 -6.37 78.15
C LEU A 54 49.77 -6.91 78.84
N VAL A 55 50.14 -6.20 79.88
CA VAL A 55 51.27 -6.43 80.77
C VAL A 55 50.87 -7.51 81.77
N ASP A 56 51.74 -8.49 82.00
CA ASP A 56 51.87 -9.04 83.34
C ASP A 56 53.35 -9.29 83.66
N ASN A 57 53.75 -8.79 84.82
CA ASN A 57 55.11 -8.84 85.34
C ASN A 57 55.27 -10.13 86.14
N LYS A 58 56.27 -10.97 85.83
CA LYS A 58 57.19 -11.61 86.82
C LYS A 58 58.02 -12.74 86.18
N LYS A 59 59.30 -12.75 86.56
CA LYS A 59 60.39 -13.73 86.34
C LYS A 59 61.16 -13.59 85.03
N GLU A 60 62.39 -13.08 85.13
CA GLU A 60 63.41 -13.22 84.11
C GLU A 60 63.75 -14.72 83.98
N GLU A 61 63.36 -15.36 82.87
CA GLU A 61 63.76 -16.73 82.55
C GLU A 61 65.20 -16.74 82.01
N CYS A 62 66.13 -17.17 82.85
CA CYS A 62 67.47 -17.58 82.43
C CYS A 62 67.39 -19.03 81.95
N ILE A 63 67.61 -19.27 80.65
CA ILE A 63 67.52 -20.60 80.04
C ILE A 63 68.94 -21.15 79.84
N LEU A 64 69.23 -22.30 80.44
CA LEU A 64 70.47 -23.05 80.21
C LEU A 64 70.40 -23.73 78.84
N ILE A 65 71.26 -23.34 77.90
CA ILE A 65 71.33 -23.99 76.58
C ILE A 65 72.25 -25.21 76.64
N SER A 66 73.37 -25.10 77.35
CA SER A 66 74.40 -26.12 77.50
C SER A 66 75.25 -25.81 78.74
N PRO A 67 75.99 -26.77 79.33
CA PRO A 67 76.82 -26.53 80.52
C PRO A 67 77.73 -25.30 80.34
N GLY A 68 77.62 -24.34 81.25
CA GLY A 68 78.38 -23.09 81.22
C GLY A 68 77.94 -22.03 80.19
N TYR A 69 76.82 -22.20 79.48
CA TYR A 69 76.22 -21.17 78.61
C TYR A 69 74.79 -20.83 79.04
N HIS A 70 74.55 -19.55 79.33
CA HIS A 70 73.26 -19.04 79.77
C HIS A 70 72.67 -18.08 78.72
N MET A 71 71.42 -18.30 78.33
CA MET A 71 70.70 -17.38 77.45
C MET A 71 69.66 -16.60 78.23
N THR A 72 69.71 -15.29 78.09
CA THR A 72 68.69 -14.36 78.56
C THR A 72 67.96 -13.76 77.37
N ARG A 73 66.64 -13.94 77.31
CA ARG A 73 65.79 -13.41 76.24
C ARG A 73 65.02 -12.19 76.75
N LYS A 74 65.32 -11.01 76.21
CA LYS A 74 64.50 -9.80 76.36
C LYS A 74 63.59 -9.67 75.12
N LYS A 75 62.54 -8.85 75.22
CA LYS A 75 61.52 -8.67 74.17
C LYS A 75 62.10 -8.31 72.79
N ASP A 76 63.27 -7.67 72.75
CA ASP A 76 63.91 -7.16 71.52
C ASP A 76 65.38 -7.61 71.34
N ARG A 77 65.90 -8.49 72.21
CA ARG A 77 67.28 -8.98 72.12
C ARG A 77 67.45 -10.32 72.81
N ILE A 78 68.19 -11.22 72.16
CA ILE A 78 68.71 -12.44 72.77
C ILE A 78 70.19 -12.21 73.08
N SER A 79 70.61 -12.41 74.33
CA SER A 79 72.02 -12.41 74.73
C SER A 79 72.40 -13.77 75.29
N VAL A 80 73.53 -14.29 74.82
CA VAL A 80 74.16 -15.51 75.36
C VAL A 80 75.39 -15.08 76.13
N THR A 81 75.44 -15.43 77.42
CA THR A 81 76.56 -15.15 78.32
C THR A 81 77.24 -16.45 78.72
N LEU A 82 78.57 -16.50 78.64
CA LEU A 82 79.37 -17.57 79.24
C LEU A 82 79.23 -17.50 80.77
N GLY A 83 79.06 -18.64 81.41
CA GLY A 83 79.09 -18.77 82.87
C GLY A 83 80.49 -18.55 83.43
N GLU A 84 80.55 -18.01 84.66
CA GLU A 84 81.79 -17.67 85.37
C GLU A 84 82.73 -18.88 85.60
N GLU A 85 82.22 -20.09 85.45
CA GLU A 85 82.97 -21.36 85.53
C GLU A 85 84.09 -21.49 84.47
N PHE A 86 84.06 -20.71 83.40
CA PHE A 86 85.11 -20.68 82.37
C PHE A 86 86.29 -19.76 82.71
N PHE A 87 86.12 -18.85 83.67
CA PHE A 87 87.19 -17.95 84.12
C PHE A 87 87.77 -18.49 85.41
N GLY A 88 88.69 -19.44 85.29
CA GLY A 88 89.42 -20.00 86.44
C GLY A 88 90.02 -18.90 87.32
N THR A 89 89.66 -18.91 88.59
CA THR A 89 90.16 -18.02 89.64
C THR A 89 91.68 -18.11 89.71
N THR A 90 92.36 -17.15 89.10
CA THR A 90 93.81 -17.01 89.17
C THR A 90 94.17 -15.94 90.20
N PHE A 91 95.30 -16.17 90.87
CA PHE A 91 96.05 -15.28 91.77
C PHE A 91 95.64 -15.25 93.25
N GLN A 92 96.30 -16.11 94.05
CA GLN A 92 97.12 -15.62 95.17
C GLN A 92 98.42 -16.44 95.28
N THR A 93 99.47 -15.86 94.75
CA THR A 93 100.88 -16.14 95.03
C THR A 93 101.18 -15.88 96.51
N LYS A 94 101.70 -16.89 97.22
CA LYS A 94 102.49 -16.69 98.43
C LYS A 94 103.87 -17.29 98.21
N VAL A 95 104.84 -16.39 98.13
CA VAL A 95 106.27 -16.63 98.16
C VAL A 95 106.67 -16.75 99.63
N ASP A 96 107.38 -17.82 100.00
CA ASP A 96 108.46 -17.71 100.99
C ASP A 96 109.41 -18.93 100.92
N LYS A 97 110.65 -18.61 100.53
CA LYS A 97 111.95 -19.02 101.07
C LYS A 97 112.48 -20.46 100.91
N GLU A 98 113.51 -20.49 100.04
CA GLU A 98 114.85 -21.09 100.21
C GLU A 98 115.03 -22.60 100.38
N SER A 99 115.73 -23.23 99.41
CA SER A 99 116.96 -24.05 99.54
C SER A 99 117.31 -24.69 98.14
N PRO A 100 118.50 -25.28 97.87
CA PRO A 100 119.57 -24.73 97.01
C PRO A 100 119.77 -25.51 95.67
N PRO A 101 120.69 -25.10 94.77
CA PRO A 101 120.68 -25.49 93.36
C PRO A 101 121.26 -26.89 93.11
N ARG A 102 120.57 -27.70 92.31
CA ARG A 102 121.12 -28.94 91.73
C ARG A 102 121.19 -28.77 90.21
N LYS A 103 122.41 -28.62 89.70
CA LYS A 103 122.74 -28.75 88.28
C LYS A 103 122.44 -30.19 87.86
N VAL A 104 121.43 -30.36 87.02
CA VAL A 104 121.13 -31.60 86.29
C VAL A 104 121.14 -31.23 84.80
N ALA A 105 121.76 -32.09 84.00
CA ALA A 105 122.19 -31.82 82.64
C ALA A 105 121.09 -31.20 81.76
N GLN A 106 121.40 -30.06 81.16
CA GLN A 106 120.51 -29.29 80.27
C GLN A 106 120.07 -30.11 79.04
N CYS A 107 120.82 -31.16 78.65
CA CYS A 107 120.65 -31.84 77.36
C CYS A 107 119.45 -32.82 77.27
N GLU A 108 119.07 -33.54 78.33
CA GLU A 108 117.94 -34.51 78.25
C GLU A 108 116.56 -33.82 78.24
N ILE A 109 116.49 -32.62 78.83
CA ILE A 109 115.30 -31.78 78.81
C ILE A 109 115.12 -31.18 77.41
N ASP A 110 116.23 -30.84 76.75
CA ASP A 110 116.22 -30.28 75.39
C ASP A 110 115.78 -31.33 74.34
N ASP A 111 116.24 -32.59 74.43
CA ASP A 111 115.80 -33.68 73.54
C ASP A 111 114.30 -33.99 73.68
N LEU A 112 113.78 -34.00 74.92
CA LEU A 112 112.35 -34.19 75.18
C LEU A 112 111.52 -33.00 74.68
N ILE A 113 112.05 -31.78 74.80
CA ILE A 113 111.43 -30.59 74.23
C ILE A 113 111.39 -30.66 72.70
N GLU A 114 112.44 -31.18 72.05
CA GLU A 114 112.49 -31.40 70.60
C GLU A 114 111.44 -32.43 70.16
N ASP A 115 111.33 -33.58 70.84
CA ASP A 115 110.29 -34.58 70.58
C ASP A 115 108.87 -34.00 70.73
N PHE A 116 108.62 -33.19 71.77
CA PHE A 116 107.34 -32.52 71.93
C PHE A 116 107.10 -31.46 70.85
N GLN A 117 108.12 -30.74 70.42
CA GLN A 117 108.02 -29.78 69.32
C GLN A 117 107.70 -30.49 68.00
N ASP A 118 108.31 -31.65 67.74
CA ASP A 118 108.06 -32.49 66.58
C ASP A 118 106.66 -33.10 66.60
N GLN A 119 106.19 -33.60 67.76
CA GLN A 119 104.81 -34.07 67.93
C GLN A 119 103.80 -32.94 67.70
N ILE A 120 104.06 -31.74 68.22
CA ILE A 120 103.24 -30.54 67.95
C ILE A 120 103.27 -30.21 66.45
N GLY A 121 104.44 -30.30 65.81
CA GLY A 121 104.60 -30.10 64.36
C GLY A 121 103.79 -31.10 63.54
N HIS A 122 103.83 -32.38 63.90
CA HIS A 122 103.08 -33.46 63.24
C HIS A 122 101.57 -33.30 63.42
N LEU A 123 101.09 -33.06 64.65
CA LEU A 123 99.67 -32.80 64.93
C LEU A 123 99.16 -31.56 64.18
N LYS A 124 99.98 -30.50 64.12
CA LYS A 124 99.66 -29.29 63.34
C LYS A 124 99.56 -29.59 61.85
N ALA A 125 100.44 -30.44 61.31
CA ALA A 125 100.40 -30.87 59.91
C ALA A 125 99.15 -31.72 59.60
N LEU A 126 98.78 -32.66 60.48
CA LEU A 126 97.54 -33.43 60.36
C LEU A 126 96.29 -32.54 60.44
N LEU A 127 96.24 -31.59 61.38
CA LEU A 127 95.14 -30.64 61.49
C LEU A 127 95.02 -29.76 60.23
N GLU A 128 96.14 -29.26 59.70
CA GLU A 128 96.14 -28.50 58.45
C GLU A 128 95.75 -29.37 57.24
N GLN A 129 96.11 -30.65 57.23
CA GLN A 129 95.66 -31.59 56.20
C GLN A 129 94.15 -31.82 56.28
N GLU A 130 93.60 -32.09 57.47
CA GLU A 130 92.17 -32.27 57.69
C GLU A 130 91.38 -31.02 57.28
N LYS A 131 91.86 -29.82 57.66
CA LYS A 131 91.28 -28.55 57.20
C LYS A 131 91.32 -28.40 55.68
N ARG A 132 92.38 -28.87 55.00
CA ARG A 132 92.45 -28.85 53.53
C ARG A 132 91.44 -29.82 52.93
N ASP A 133 91.32 -31.02 53.49
CA ASP A 133 90.43 -32.05 52.95
C ASP A 133 88.95 -31.71 53.21
N HIS A 134 88.60 -31.16 54.39
CA HIS A 134 87.27 -30.58 54.62
C HIS A 134 86.93 -29.46 53.65
N ARG A 135 87.89 -28.57 53.33
CA ARG A 135 87.71 -27.53 52.31
C ARG A 135 87.43 -28.15 50.94
N LYS A 136 88.23 -29.12 50.50
CA LYS A 136 88.00 -29.85 49.24
C LYS A 136 86.64 -30.54 49.21
N THR A 137 86.26 -31.26 50.26
CA THR A 137 84.97 -31.95 50.35
C THR A 137 83.81 -30.95 50.27
N LYS A 138 83.92 -29.82 50.98
CA LYS A 138 82.94 -28.73 50.91
C LYS A 138 82.85 -28.15 49.49
N ASP A 139 83.98 -27.92 48.83
CA ASP A 139 84.02 -27.36 47.47
C ASP A 139 83.41 -28.33 46.46
N VAL A 140 83.75 -29.62 46.53
CA VAL A 140 83.16 -30.69 45.71
C VAL A 140 81.66 -30.79 45.94
N MET A 141 81.22 -30.83 47.21
CA MET A 141 79.79 -30.90 47.54
C MET A 141 79.04 -29.65 47.03
N THR A 142 79.64 -28.46 47.15
CA THR A 142 79.07 -27.22 46.62
C THR A 142 78.97 -27.27 45.10
N GLN A 143 79.96 -27.84 44.42
CA GLN A 143 79.92 -27.99 42.96
C GLN A 143 78.86 -28.99 42.53
N VAL A 144 78.75 -30.15 43.18
CA VAL A 144 77.69 -31.15 42.90
C VAL A 144 76.30 -30.54 43.09
N LEU A 145 76.09 -29.74 44.14
CA LEU A 145 74.82 -29.04 44.34
C LEU A 145 74.55 -28.02 43.23
N LYS A 146 75.56 -27.25 42.81
CA LYS A 146 75.42 -26.31 41.69
C LYS A 146 75.05 -27.03 40.38
N ASP A 147 75.71 -28.15 40.09
CA ASP A 147 75.44 -28.94 38.89
C ASP A 147 74.04 -29.58 38.96
N SER A 148 73.63 -30.06 40.14
CA SER A 148 72.27 -30.56 40.36
C SER A 148 71.21 -29.46 40.21
N ILE A 149 71.47 -28.24 40.67
CA ILE A 149 70.56 -27.10 40.48
C ILE A 149 70.47 -26.76 38.98
N ALA A 150 71.61 -26.65 38.29
CA ALA A 150 71.66 -26.32 36.88
C ALA A 150 70.92 -27.35 35.99
N THR A 151 71.08 -28.65 36.30
CA THR A 151 70.36 -29.73 35.60
C THR A 151 68.85 -29.63 35.81
N VAL A 152 68.39 -29.43 37.06
CA VAL A 152 66.96 -29.26 37.37
C VAL A 152 66.38 -28.00 36.72
N GLU A 153 67.11 -26.89 36.73
CA GLU A 153 66.69 -25.65 36.05
C GLU A 153 66.56 -25.86 34.55
N GLN A 154 67.51 -26.57 33.92
CA GLN A 154 67.45 -26.88 32.49
C GLN A 154 66.28 -27.80 32.15
N THR A 155 66.02 -28.85 32.93
CA THR A 155 64.88 -29.75 32.70
C THR A 155 63.56 -29.02 32.88
N ASN A 156 63.41 -28.24 33.95
CA ASN A 156 62.20 -27.45 34.21
C ASN A 156 61.94 -26.42 33.09
N ALA A 157 63.00 -25.77 32.60
CA ALA A 157 62.89 -24.84 31.47
C ALA A 157 62.45 -25.55 30.18
N ALA A 158 62.99 -26.73 29.90
CA ALA A 158 62.61 -27.54 28.74
C ALA A 158 61.16 -28.04 28.83
N GLU A 159 60.71 -28.53 29.98
CA GLU A 159 59.34 -28.96 30.22
C GLU A 159 58.35 -27.81 30.13
N THR A 160 58.68 -26.66 30.75
CA THR A 160 57.87 -25.44 30.65
C THR A 160 57.73 -24.99 29.19
N ARG A 161 58.80 -25.11 28.38
CA ARG A 161 58.75 -24.80 26.94
C ARG A 161 57.81 -25.74 26.20
N LYS A 162 57.93 -27.05 26.40
CA LYS A 162 57.05 -28.05 25.78
C LYS A 162 55.59 -27.84 26.15
N LEU A 163 55.31 -27.57 27.42
CA LEU A 163 53.95 -27.32 27.90
C LEU A 163 53.34 -26.06 27.26
N ARG A 164 54.13 -24.98 27.16
CA ARG A 164 53.70 -23.75 26.46
C ARG A 164 53.43 -23.99 24.98
N GLU A 165 54.24 -24.82 24.32
CA GLU A 165 54.07 -25.17 22.91
C GLU A 165 52.80 -26.00 22.67
N ILE A 166 52.57 -27.04 23.48
CA ILE A 166 51.34 -27.85 23.44
C ILE A 166 50.11 -26.96 23.65
N HIS A 167 50.13 -26.12 24.70
CA HIS A 167 49.03 -25.21 24.98
C HIS A 167 48.80 -24.21 23.83
N ALA A 168 49.85 -23.72 23.18
CA ALA A 168 49.72 -22.85 22.02
C ALA A 168 49.04 -23.56 20.83
N ILE A 169 49.37 -24.84 20.59
CA ILE A 169 48.75 -25.66 19.54
C ILE A 169 47.29 -25.94 19.87
N GLU A 170 46.96 -26.30 21.11
CA GLU A 170 45.58 -26.54 21.56
C GLU A 170 44.72 -25.28 21.42
N LEU A 171 45.23 -24.13 21.88
CA LEU A 171 44.54 -22.84 21.72
C LEU A 171 44.32 -22.49 20.25
N HIS A 172 45.30 -22.75 19.39
CA HIS A 172 45.16 -22.54 17.95
C HIS A 172 44.08 -23.47 17.35
N SER A 173 44.10 -24.75 17.70
CA SER A 173 43.11 -25.75 17.25
C SER A 173 41.68 -25.36 17.64
N VAL A 174 41.46 -24.97 18.90
CA VAL A 174 40.14 -24.54 19.39
C VAL A 174 39.67 -23.26 18.70
N ARG A 175 40.58 -22.30 18.46
CA ARG A 175 40.26 -21.07 17.72
C ARG A 175 39.83 -21.37 16.28
N GLU A 176 40.56 -22.21 15.56
CA GLU A 176 40.22 -22.60 14.19
C GLU A 176 38.91 -23.39 14.13
N GLN A 177 38.65 -24.31 15.07
CA GLN A 177 37.38 -25.03 15.14
C GLN A 177 36.20 -24.08 15.40
N SER A 178 36.37 -23.11 16.30
CA SER A 178 35.36 -22.09 16.59
C SER A 178 35.08 -21.23 15.37
N LYS A 179 36.13 -20.78 14.68
CA LYS A 179 36.03 -20.02 13.44
C LYS A 179 35.33 -20.80 12.33
N ALA A 180 35.70 -22.06 12.09
CA ALA A 180 35.07 -22.92 11.10
C ALA A 180 33.57 -23.15 11.40
N THR A 181 33.22 -23.30 12.68
CA THR A 181 31.82 -23.45 13.10
C THR A 181 31.02 -22.19 12.85
N LEU A 182 31.58 -21.02 13.16
CA LEU A 182 30.95 -19.72 12.88
C LEU A 182 30.77 -19.50 11.38
N GLU A 183 31.78 -19.79 10.55
CA GLU A 183 31.66 -19.68 9.09
C GLU A 183 30.58 -20.59 8.52
N LYS A 184 30.46 -21.82 9.04
CA LYS A 184 29.40 -22.75 8.66
C LYS A 184 28.01 -22.18 9.02
N GLN A 185 27.85 -21.68 10.24
CA GLN A 185 26.59 -21.08 10.69
C GLN A 185 26.22 -19.83 9.87
N ILE A 186 27.19 -18.97 9.56
CA ILE A 186 26.99 -17.79 8.71
C ILE A 186 26.49 -18.23 7.33
N LYS A 187 27.12 -19.24 6.71
CA LYS A 187 26.69 -19.77 5.41
C LYS A 187 25.28 -20.37 5.48
N GLU A 188 24.96 -21.11 6.54
CA GLU A 188 23.63 -21.71 6.71
C GLU A 188 22.54 -20.64 6.90
N VAL A 189 22.81 -19.61 7.71
CA VAL A 189 21.89 -18.49 7.90
C VAL A 189 21.73 -17.68 6.61
N GLN A 190 22.82 -17.44 5.89
CA GLN A 190 22.79 -16.75 4.60
C GLN A 190 21.93 -17.52 3.59
N HIS A 191 22.13 -18.83 3.47
CA HIS A 191 21.32 -19.68 2.60
C HIS A 191 19.83 -19.64 2.98
N LYS A 192 19.50 -19.69 4.28
CA LYS A 192 18.10 -19.56 4.75
C LYS A 192 17.50 -18.20 4.40
N TYR A 193 18.29 -17.14 4.49
CA TYR A 193 17.87 -15.79 4.11
C TYR A 193 17.61 -15.67 2.60
N ASP A 194 18.51 -16.20 1.77
CA ASP A 194 18.36 -16.17 0.32
C ASP A 194 17.14 -17.00 -0.12
N HIS A 195 16.92 -18.17 0.48
CA HIS A 195 15.71 -18.97 0.26
C HIS A 195 14.41 -18.21 0.61
N LEU A 196 14.37 -17.56 1.78
CA LEU A 196 13.19 -16.79 2.20
C LEU A 196 12.96 -15.57 1.29
N ARG A 197 14.04 -14.96 0.77
CA ARG A 197 13.95 -13.90 -0.23
C ARG A 197 13.34 -14.42 -1.53
N ASP A 198 13.77 -15.58 -2.01
CA ASP A 198 13.21 -16.18 -3.23
C ASP A 198 11.73 -16.52 -3.07
N GLU A 199 11.31 -17.05 -1.90
CA GLU A 199 9.89 -17.29 -1.59
C GLU A 199 9.08 -15.98 -1.56
N TYR A 200 9.65 -14.93 -0.99
CA TYR A 200 9.02 -13.60 -0.98
C TYR A 200 8.84 -13.06 -2.40
N ASP A 201 9.87 -13.16 -3.24
CA ASP A 201 9.82 -12.68 -4.63
C ASP A 201 8.88 -13.52 -5.50
N PHE A 202 8.82 -14.83 -5.27
CA PHE A 202 7.81 -15.72 -5.87
C PHE A 202 6.40 -15.28 -5.49
N LEU A 203 6.14 -15.10 -4.19
CA LEU A 203 4.82 -14.71 -3.69
C LEU A 203 4.42 -13.34 -4.22
N LYS A 204 5.34 -12.38 -4.23
CA LYS A 204 5.13 -11.05 -4.81
C LYS A 204 4.76 -11.12 -6.29
N SER A 205 5.44 -11.99 -7.05
CA SER A 205 5.15 -12.20 -8.47
C SER A 205 3.79 -12.85 -8.68
N ALA A 206 3.43 -13.86 -7.87
CA ALA A 206 2.12 -14.49 -7.90
C ALA A 206 0.97 -13.52 -7.57
N PHE A 207 1.15 -12.65 -6.57
CA PHE A 207 0.18 -11.60 -6.25
C PHE A 207 0.03 -10.58 -7.38
N GLN A 208 1.13 -10.20 -8.02
CA GLN A 208 1.09 -9.27 -9.15
C GLN A 208 0.32 -9.89 -10.33
N ALA A 209 0.59 -11.17 -10.66
CA ALA A 209 -0.15 -11.90 -11.69
C ALA A 209 -1.64 -12.02 -11.35
N TYR A 210 -2.00 -12.31 -10.10
CA TYR A 210 -3.40 -12.33 -9.67
C TYR A 210 -4.08 -10.96 -9.85
N LYS A 211 -3.39 -9.88 -9.47
CA LYS A 211 -3.89 -8.52 -9.64
C LYS A 211 -4.11 -8.17 -11.10
N GLU A 212 -3.17 -8.51 -11.97
CA GLU A 212 -3.27 -8.30 -13.42
C GLU A 212 -4.43 -9.09 -14.02
N ASN A 213 -4.58 -10.37 -13.65
CA ASN A 213 -5.70 -11.20 -14.08
C ASN A 213 -7.05 -10.65 -13.61
N LEU A 214 -7.14 -10.12 -12.39
CA LEU A 214 -8.39 -9.53 -11.89
C LEU A 214 -8.75 -8.24 -12.65
N VAL A 215 -7.76 -7.42 -13.01
CA VAL A 215 -7.97 -6.24 -13.86
C VAL A 215 -8.42 -6.64 -15.26
N GLU A 216 -7.81 -7.66 -15.85
CA GLU A 216 -8.19 -8.20 -17.15
C GLU A 216 -9.64 -8.75 -17.13
N GLU A 217 -10.00 -9.57 -16.14
CA GLU A 217 -11.35 -10.11 -15.99
C GLU A 217 -12.41 -9.00 -15.85
N LEU A 218 -12.11 -7.93 -15.08
CA LEU A 218 -13.00 -6.78 -14.96
C LEU A 218 -13.15 -6.01 -16.28
N SER A 219 -12.05 -5.81 -17.01
CA SER A 219 -12.05 -5.16 -18.31
C SER A 219 -12.86 -5.96 -19.35
N GLU A 220 -12.70 -7.28 -19.37
CA GLU A 220 -13.48 -8.16 -20.24
C GLU A 220 -14.98 -8.11 -19.92
N LYS A 221 -15.35 -8.19 -18.63
CA LYS A 221 -16.76 -8.07 -18.21
C LYS A 221 -17.37 -6.73 -18.60
N GLN A 222 -16.62 -5.64 -18.45
CA GLN A 222 -17.07 -4.32 -18.88
C GLN A 222 -17.26 -4.26 -20.39
N SER A 223 -16.28 -4.70 -21.17
CA SER A 223 -16.34 -4.76 -22.63
C SER A 223 -17.51 -5.60 -23.14
N PHE A 224 -17.73 -6.77 -22.53
CA PHE A 224 -18.84 -7.65 -22.83
C PHE A 224 -20.19 -6.98 -22.53
N GLY A 225 -20.33 -6.38 -21.34
CA GLY A 225 -21.52 -5.61 -20.97
C GLY A 225 -21.80 -4.47 -21.94
N GLU A 226 -20.79 -3.66 -22.29
CA GLU A 226 -20.94 -2.57 -23.27
C GLU A 226 -21.38 -3.08 -24.65
N ALA A 227 -20.84 -4.22 -25.10
CA ALA A 227 -21.20 -4.83 -26.36
C ALA A 227 -22.65 -5.36 -26.35
N GLU A 228 -23.08 -6.00 -25.26
CA GLU A 228 -24.46 -6.45 -25.09
C GLU A 228 -25.44 -5.27 -25.05
N TRP A 229 -25.13 -4.22 -24.29
CA TRP A 229 -25.93 -3.00 -24.24
C TRP A 229 -26.06 -2.35 -25.62
N LYS A 230 -24.98 -2.25 -26.39
CA LYS A 230 -25.01 -1.74 -27.77
C LYS A 230 -25.91 -2.59 -28.67
N LYS A 231 -25.81 -3.92 -28.59
CA LYS A 231 -26.66 -4.84 -29.37
C LYS A 231 -28.14 -4.71 -28.99
N LEU A 232 -28.44 -4.60 -27.70
CA LEU A 232 -29.81 -4.48 -27.21
C LEU A 232 -30.40 -3.13 -27.61
N HIS A 233 -29.62 -2.05 -27.50
CA HIS A 233 -30.03 -0.73 -27.94
C HIS A 233 -30.31 -0.68 -29.45
N GLU A 234 -29.47 -1.29 -30.29
CA GLU A 234 -29.71 -1.33 -31.73
C GLU A 234 -30.98 -2.13 -32.06
N LYS A 235 -31.21 -3.28 -31.39
CA LYS A 235 -32.45 -4.05 -31.54
C LYS A 235 -33.71 -3.26 -31.15
N GLU A 236 -33.66 -2.52 -30.04
CA GLU A 236 -34.78 -1.68 -29.58
C GLU A 236 -35.07 -0.57 -30.60
N LYS A 237 -34.02 0.06 -31.13
CA LYS A 237 -34.10 1.07 -32.19
C LYS A 237 -34.68 0.49 -33.48
N GLU A 238 -34.22 -0.68 -33.92
CA GLU A 238 -34.77 -1.38 -35.09
C GLU A 238 -36.25 -1.71 -34.90
N LYS A 239 -36.63 -2.19 -33.71
CA LYS A 239 -38.03 -2.48 -33.38
C LYS A 239 -38.90 -1.22 -33.43
N ALA A 240 -38.47 -0.13 -32.82
CA ALA A 240 -39.19 1.15 -32.86
C ALA A 240 -39.34 1.69 -34.29
N LEU A 241 -38.29 1.57 -35.11
CA LEU A 241 -38.33 1.98 -36.52
C LEU A 241 -39.30 1.11 -37.33
N LEU A 242 -39.32 -0.21 -37.06
CA LEU A 242 -40.26 -1.13 -37.69
C LEU A 242 -41.72 -0.82 -37.30
N GLU A 243 -41.98 -0.52 -36.03
CA GLU A 243 -43.31 -0.12 -35.53
C GLU A 243 -43.78 1.20 -36.18
N GLN A 244 -42.89 2.18 -36.30
CA GLN A 244 -43.18 3.44 -37.00
C GLN A 244 -43.50 3.19 -38.48
N LYS A 245 -42.67 2.40 -39.17
CA LYS A 245 -42.89 2.02 -40.56
C LYS A 245 -44.26 1.34 -40.74
N HIS A 246 -44.59 0.39 -39.88
CA HIS A 246 -45.87 -0.31 -39.94
C HIS A 246 -47.05 0.64 -39.74
N THR A 247 -46.96 1.56 -38.78
CA THR A 247 -47.99 2.57 -38.53
C THR A 247 -48.19 3.49 -39.74
N LEU A 248 -47.10 3.96 -40.34
CA LEU A 248 -47.15 4.82 -41.53
C LEU A 248 -47.76 4.10 -42.73
N THR A 249 -47.35 2.84 -42.99
CA THR A 249 -47.92 2.03 -44.06
C THR A 249 -49.42 1.82 -43.87
N LYS A 250 -49.85 1.48 -42.65
CA LYS A 250 -51.27 1.29 -42.34
C LYS A 250 -52.09 2.57 -42.51
N ASN A 251 -51.53 3.73 -42.16
CA ASN A 251 -52.20 5.01 -42.38
C ASN A 251 -52.32 5.33 -43.87
N PHE A 252 -51.26 5.08 -44.64
CA PHE A 252 -51.26 5.28 -46.08
C PHE A 252 -52.28 4.37 -46.79
N GLU A 253 -52.37 3.10 -46.39
CA GLU A 253 -53.38 2.16 -46.91
C GLU A 253 -54.81 2.64 -46.61
N LYS A 254 -55.07 3.13 -45.40
CA LYS A 254 -56.37 3.71 -45.04
C LYS A 254 -56.72 4.94 -45.85
N GLU A 255 -55.75 5.85 -46.03
CA GLU A 255 -55.95 7.06 -46.84
C GLU A 255 -56.22 6.71 -48.31
N GLN A 256 -55.52 5.72 -48.85
CA GLN A 256 -55.81 5.19 -50.19
C GLN A 256 -57.23 4.60 -50.28
N GLU A 257 -57.65 3.81 -49.30
CA GLU A 257 -59.00 3.24 -49.26
C GLU A 257 -60.08 4.32 -49.13
N GLU A 258 -59.84 5.35 -48.32
CA GLU A 258 -60.72 6.52 -48.16
C GLU A 258 -60.83 7.32 -49.45
N ILE A 259 -59.72 7.60 -50.13
CA ILE A 259 -59.71 8.28 -51.43
C ILE A 259 -60.47 7.46 -52.48
N LEU A 260 -60.23 6.15 -52.56
CA LEU A 260 -60.92 5.27 -53.50
C LEU A 260 -62.43 5.20 -53.20
N SER A 261 -62.81 5.14 -51.93
CA SER A 261 -64.20 5.17 -51.48
C SER A 261 -64.87 6.49 -51.86
N ASN A 262 -64.21 7.63 -51.62
CA ASN A 262 -64.72 8.96 -51.94
C ASN A 262 -64.94 9.13 -53.45
N VAL A 263 -63.95 8.77 -54.28
CA VAL A 263 -64.09 8.82 -55.74
C VAL A 263 -65.22 7.92 -56.22
N ARG A 264 -65.36 6.72 -55.64
CA ARG A 264 -66.46 5.80 -55.98
C ARG A 264 -67.82 6.39 -55.63
N ASN A 265 -67.95 6.99 -54.44
CA ASN A 265 -69.19 7.64 -53.99
C ASN A 265 -69.53 8.85 -54.87
N GLU A 266 -68.54 9.63 -55.28
CA GLU A 266 -68.73 10.75 -56.20
C GLU A 266 -69.20 10.28 -57.58
N ILE A 267 -68.59 9.21 -58.12
CA ILE A 267 -69.05 8.57 -59.37
C ILE A 267 -70.50 8.09 -59.24
N LEU A 268 -70.86 7.43 -58.13
CA LEU A 268 -72.23 6.96 -57.89
C LEU A 268 -73.21 8.14 -57.79
N SER A 269 -72.86 9.18 -57.04
CA SER A 269 -73.68 10.39 -56.92
C SER A 269 -73.88 11.08 -58.27
N MET A 270 -72.83 11.20 -59.09
CA MET A 270 -72.94 11.72 -60.45
C MET A 270 -73.86 10.87 -61.34
N GLN A 271 -73.79 9.54 -61.22
CA GLN A 271 -74.65 8.62 -61.98
C GLN A 271 -76.12 8.75 -61.57
N GLU A 272 -76.40 8.84 -60.26
CA GLU A 272 -77.75 9.07 -59.74
C GLU A 272 -78.30 10.42 -60.17
N ASN A 273 -77.52 11.50 -60.03
CA ASN A 273 -77.91 12.83 -60.49
C ASN A 273 -78.22 12.84 -61.99
N HIS A 274 -77.36 12.25 -62.82
CA HIS A 274 -77.60 12.13 -64.25
C HIS A 274 -78.86 11.28 -64.58
N PHE A 275 -79.15 10.24 -63.77
CA PHE A 275 -80.39 9.47 -63.92
C PHE A 275 -81.62 10.32 -63.63
N PHE A 276 -81.61 11.09 -62.52
CA PHE A 276 -82.69 12.01 -62.18
C PHE A 276 -82.87 13.11 -63.21
N GLU A 277 -81.79 13.77 -63.66
CA GLU A 277 -81.83 14.78 -64.71
C GLU A 277 -82.44 14.23 -66.00
N LYS A 278 -82.00 13.03 -66.43
CA LYS A 278 -82.58 12.36 -67.60
C LYS A 278 -84.07 12.09 -67.40
N GLN A 279 -84.48 11.64 -66.23
CA GLN A 279 -85.88 11.38 -65.91
C GLN A 279 -86.73 12.67 -65.89
N GLU A 280 -86.22 13.75 -65.31
CA GLU A 280 -86.85 15.07 -65.32
C GLU A 280 -87.03 15.59 -66.74
N LEU A 281 -85.97 15.54 -67.56
CA LEU A 281 -86.05 15.92 -68.98
C LEU A 281 -87.09 15.08 -69.75
N TRP A 282 -87.18 13.78 -69.46
CA TRP A 282 -88.23 12.93 -70.04
C TRP A 282 -89.63 13.37 -69.61
N GLN A 283 -89.82 13.75 -68.36
CA GLN A 283 -91.10 14.26 -67.87
C GLN A 283 -91.45 15.60 -68.51
N GLU A 284 -90.49 16.52 -68.64
CA GLU A 284 -90.67 17.79 -69.36
C GLU A 284 -91.04 17.57 -70.83
N TYR A 285 -90.37 16.62 -71.49
CA TYR A 285 -90.69 16.24 -72.87
C TYR A 285 -92.12 15.67 -73.01
N ILE A 286 -92.57 14.83 -72.09
CA ILE A 286 -93.94 14.30 -72.08
C ILE A 286 -94.96 15.44 -71.91
N LYS A 287 -94.72 16.34 -70.94
CA LYS A 287 -95.56 17.53 -70.73
C LYS A 287 -95.63 18.40 -71.98
N ALA A 288 -94.50 18.65 -72.64
CA ALA A 288 -94.45 19.42 -73.87
C ALA A 288 -95.26 18.77 -75.01
N ILE A 289 -95.23 17.43 -75.13
CA ILE A 289 -96.08 16.70 -76.10
C ILE A 289 -97.56 16.89 -75.77
N GLU A 290 -97.95 16.80 -74.50
CA GLU A 290 -99.33 16.99 -74.06
C GLU A 290 -99.81 18.42 -74.35
N ASP A 291 -99.00 19.42 -74.05
CA ASP A 291 -99.28 20.83 -74.36
C ASP A 291 -99.44 21.05 -75.87
N ILE A 292 -98.58 20.44 -76.70
CA ILE A 292 -98.71 20.48 -78.16
C ILE A 292 -100.03 19.83 -78.57
N LYS A 293 -100.39 18.65 -78.05
CA LYS A 293 -101.66 17.97 -78.35
C LYS A 293 -102.87 18.83 -77.98
N GLN A 294 -102.86 19.47 -76.81
CA GLN A 294 -103.91 20.39 -76.39
C GLN A 294 -103.99 21.61 -77.31
N LYS A 295 -102.86 22.20 -77.70
CA LYS A 295 -102.83 23.31 -78.67
C LYS A 295 -103.39 22.87 -80.03
N THR A 296 -103.05 21.67 -80.51
CA THR A 296 -103.57 21.13 -81.77
C THR A 296 -105.09 20.92 -81.71
N SER A 297 -105.63 20.37 -80.61
CA SER A 297 -107.09 20.21 -80.46
C SER A 297 -107.81 21.56 -80.38
N HIS A 298 -107.21 22.57 -79.73
CA HIS A 298 -107.71 23.94 -79.78
C HIS A 298 -107.67 24.55 -81.18
N ILE A 299 -106.62 24.28 -81.97
CA ILE A 299 -106.53 24.71 -83.37
C ILE A 299 -107.63 24.03 -84.19
N GLU A 300 -107.84 22.73 -84.05
CA GLU A 300 -108.91 22.00 -84.76
C GLU A 300 -110.30 22.50 -84.37
N ALA A 301 -110.55 22.78 -83.09
CA ALA A 301 -111.80 23.36 -82.62
C ALA A 301 -112.01 24.78 -83.18
N LYS A 302 -110.95 25.61 -83.22
CA LYS A 302 -110.99 26.91 -83.89
C LYS A 302 -111.25 26.79 -85.38
N GLN A 303 -110.65 25.81 -86.06
CA GLN A 303 -110.90 25.54 -87.47
C GLN A 303 -112.35 25.13 -87.71
N LYS A 304 -112.91 24.22 -86.89
CA LYS A 304 -114.34 23.85 -86.95
C LYS A 304 -115.25 25.05 -86.70
N GLN A 305 -114.92 25.89 -85.72
CA GLN A 305 -115.65 27.12 -85.45
C GLN A 305 -115.54 28.11 -86.61
N GLU A 306 -114.37 28.22 -87.25
CA GLU A 306 -114.16 29.06 -88.42
C GLU A 306 -114.92 28.52 -89.65
N GLU A 307 -114.96 27.20 -89.84
CA GLU A 307 -115.81 26.54 -90.84
C GLU A 307 -117.29 26.75 -90.54
N GLU A 308 -117.73 26.63 -89.29
CA GLU A 308 -119.11 26.97 -88.87
C GLU A 308 -119.40 28.46 -89.12
N LEU A 309 -118.44 29.36 -88.86
CA LEU A 309 -118.56 30.78 -89.18
C LEU A 309 -118.59 31.02 -90.71
N LYS A 310 -117.86 30.25 -91.51
CA LYS A 310 -117.93 30.29 -92.98
C LYS A 310 -119.28 29.76 -93.48
N GLU A 311 -119.84 28.72 -92.87
CA GLU A 311 -121.21 28.23 -93.04
C GLU A 311 -122.24 29.30 -92.65
N ARG A 312 -122.11 29.93 -91.48
CA ARG A 312 -122.93 31.07 -91.06
C ARG A 312 -122.79 32.25 -92.00
N ARG A 313 -121.61 32.52 -92.55
CA ARG A 313 -121.39 33.54 -93.59
C ARG A 313 -122.03 33.15 -94.92
N LYS A 314 -122.20 31.85 -95.24
CA LYS A 314 -123.03 31.39 -96.37
C LYS A 314 -124.53 31.54 -96.07
N ARG A 315 -125.00 31.21 -94.85
CA ARG A 315 -126.39 31.43 -94.40
C ARG A 315 -126.75 32.92 -94.29
N LYS A 316 -125.79 33.75 -93.89
CA LYS A 316 -125.85 35.23 -93.89
C LYS A 316 -125.60 35.84 -95.28
N LYS A 317 -125.32 35.03 -96.31
CA LYS A 317 -125.37 35.47 -97.71
C LYS A 317 -126.72 35.15 -98.37
N GLU A 318 -127.56 34.34 -97.74
CA GLU A 318 -128.96 34.11 -98.16
C GLU A 318 -129.97 35.03 -97.46
N LEU A 319 -129.65 35.52 -96.27
CA LEU A 319 -130.34 36.61 -95.60
C LEU A 319 -129.44 37.85 -95.71
N GLU A 320 -129.91 38.94 -96.32
CA GLU A 320 -129.26 40.28 -96.33
C GLU A 320 -128.37 40.60 -97.56
N LYS A 321 -129.04 40.84 -98.71
CA LYS A 321 -128.64 41.88 -99.66
C LYS A 321 -129.11 43.23 -99.09
N THR A 322 -128.23 44.00 -98.48
CA THR A 322 -128.30 45.46 -98.30
C THR A 322 -127.06 45.97 -97.56
N ASP A 323 -126.39 46.95 -98.17
CA ASP A 323 -125.54 48.04 -97.63
C ASP A 323 -124.35 47.71 -96.70
N VAL A 324 -123.07 47.82 -97.11
CA VAL A 324 -122.22 49.01 -97.40
C VAL A 324 -121.45 49.55 -96.17
N ILE A 325 -120.14 49.18 -96.15
CA ILE A 325 -118.90 49.97 -95.86
C ILE A 325 -118.50 50.37 -94.40
N THR A 326 -117.15 50.34 -94.17
CA THR A 326 -116.25 50.81 -93.07
C THR A 326 -115.90 49.78 -91.97
N GLU A 327 -114.68 49.58 -91.45
CA GLU A 327 -113.34 50.21 -91.55
C GLU A 327 -112.21 49.25 -91.05
N LYS A 328 -110.98 49.41 -91.60
CA LYS A 328 -109.58 49.29 -91.08
C LYS A 328 -109.32 48.75 -89.65
N MET A 329 -108.22 48.10 -89.23
CA MET A 329 -106.94 47.52 -89.71
C MET A 329 -106.24 46.86 -88.44
N PRO A 330 -104.95 46.48 -88.39
CA PRO A 330 -104.40 45.14 -88.05
C PRO A 330 -103.79 45.07 -86.61
N ASP A 331 -103.22 43.98 -86.05
CA ASP A 331 -101.94 43.35 -86.42
C ASP A 331 -101.73 41.96 -85.80
N LEU A 332 -101.10 41.12 -86.61
CA LEU A 332 -100.38 39.90 -86.32
C LEU A 332 -98.89 40.24 -86.14
N GLU A 333 -98.17 39.37 -85.43
CA GLU A 333 -96.72 39.13 -85.54
C GLU A 333 -95.73 40.13 -84.92
N GLN A 334 -94.87 39.60 -84.03
CA GLN A 334 -93.42 39.35 -84.29
C GLN A 334 -92.61 39.51 -82.98
N ILE A 335 -92.24 38.44 -82.24
CA ILE A 335 -91.17 37.44 -82.47
C ILE A 335 -89.77 37.89 -81.98
N LEU A 336 -89.20 37.03 -81.11
CA LEU A 336 -87.80 36.64 -80.90
C LEU A 336 -86.72 37.73 -80.72
N ARG A 337 -85.97 37.56 -79.62
CA ARG A 337 -84.54 37.21 -79.75
C ARG A 337 -84.00 36.51 -78.51
N GLU A 338 -84.02 35.18 -78.57
CA GLU A 338 -83.05 34.29 -77.93
C GLU A 338 -81.81 34.18 -78.83
N LYS A 339 -80.60 34.37 -78.27
CA LYS A 339 -79.49 33.38 -78.28
C LYS A 339 -78.17 33.93 -77.73
N ASN A 340 -77.63 33.17 -76.77
CA ASN A 340 -76.23 32.81 -76.45
C ASN A 340 -75.05 33.51 -77.18
N GLU A 341 -74.01 33.90 -76.43
CA GLU A 341 -72.78 33.10 -76.18
C GLU A 341 -71.76 33.90 -75.32
N GLU A 342 -71.33 33.30 -74.19
CA GLU A 342 -69.98 33.26 -73.58
C GLU A 342 -69.14 34.46 -73.04
N LEU A 343 -68.38 34.09 -71.98
CA LEU A 343 -67.12 34.61 -71.42
C LEU A 343 -67.12 35.64 -70.25
N SER A 344 -66.93 35.09 -69.05
CA SER A 344 -65.75 35.33 -68.18
C SER A 344 -65.59 36.71 -67.52
N GLN A 345 -65.82 36.78 -66.20
CA GLN A 345 -64.81 37.19 -65.20
C GLN A 345 -65.24 36.91 -63.74
N LYS A 346 -64.33 36.25 -63.01
CA LYS A 346 -64.31 35.87 -61.59
C LYS A 346 -64.43 37.06 -60.61
N PRO A 347 -65.00 36.89 -59.40
CA PRO A 347 -64.56 37.64 -58.22
C PRO A 347 -63.34 36.93 -57.60
N LYS A 348 -62.13 37.43 -57.88
CA LYS A 348 -60.86 36.97 -57.24
C LYS A 348 -60.67 37.51 -55.80
N SER A 349 -61.62 38.26 -55.25
CA SER A 349 -61.47 38.95 -53.96
C SER A 349 -61.94 38.15 -52.74
N GLU A 350 -62.80 37.15 -52.91
CA GLU A 350 -63.31 36.34 -51.79
C GLU A 350 -62.41 35.15 -51.45
N THR A 351 -61.84 34.48 -52.46
CA THR A 351 -60.90 33.35 -52.23
C THR A 351 -59.61 33.81 -51.55
N LEU A 352 -59.08 34.99 -51.91
CA LEU A 352 -57.90 35.56 -51.26
C LEU A 352 -58.16 36.01 -49.80
N LYS A 353 -59.41 36.36 -49.46
CA LYS A 353 -59.80 36.73 -48.09
C LYS A 353 -59.92 35.49 -47.20
N ALA A 354 -60.54 34.44 -47.72
CA ALA A 354 -60.64 33.15 -47.04
C ALA A 354 -59.25 32.53 -46.79
N GLU A 355 -58.36 32.51 -47.79
CA GLU A 355 -56.99 32.03 -47.63
C GLU A 355 -56.17 32.89 -46.64
N LEU A 356 -56.43 34.20 -46.57
CA LEU A 356 -55.75 35.08 -45.64
C LEU A 356 -56.19 34.83 -44.18
N ASP A 357 -57.48 34.60 -43.96
CA ASP A 357 -58.01 34.33 -42.63
C ASP A 357 -57.63 32.92 -42.14
N GLU A 358 -57.63 31.92 -43.03
CA GLU A 358 -57.10 30.58 -42.75
C GLU A 358 -55.61 30.63 -42.39
N LYS A 359 -54.80 31.40 -43.13
CA LYS A 359 -53.37 31.57 -42.78
C LYS A 359 -53.15 32.30 -41.46
N LYS A 360 -54.01 33.24 -41.07
CA LYS A 360 -53.93 33.89 -39.75
C LYS A 360 -54.26 32.92 -38.63
N GLU A 361 -55.28 32.08 -38.81
CA GLU A 361 -55.65 31.05 -37.85
C GLU A 361 -54.53 30.01 -37.69
N ASN A 362 -53.97 29.52 -38.81
CA ASN A 362 -52.81 28.63 -38.80
C ASN A 362 -51.58 29.25 -38.12
N LEU A 363 -51.35 30.55 -38.32
CA LEU A 363 -50.28 31.28 -37.64
C LEU A 363 -50.53 31.41 -36.12
N LEU A 364 -51.78 31.63 -35.71
CA LEU A 364 -52.17 31.70 -34.31
C LEU A 364 -51.98 30.34 -33.62
N ASN A 365 -52.47 29.27 -34.24
CA ASN A 365 -52.31 27.89 -33.78
C ASN A 365 -50.83 27.50 -33.68
N SER A 366 -50.02 27.86 -34.69
CA SER A 366 -48.56 27.67 -34.62
C SER A 366 -47.90 28.46 -33.48
N LYS A 367 -48.36 29.68 -33.17
CA LYS A 367 -47.84 30.47 -32.05
C LYS A 367 -48.19 29.84 -30.70
N GLU A 368 -49.41 29.31 -30.55
CA GLU A 368 -49.82 28.61 -29.33
C GLU A 368 -49.05 27.29 -29.16
N ALA A 369 -48.91 26.50 -30.22
CA ALA A 369 -48.09 25.28 -30.21
C ALA A 369 -46.63 25.58 -29.84
N LEU A 370 -46.04 26.65 -30.39
CA LEU A 370 -44.68 27.08 -30.03
C LEU A 370 -44.58 27.49 -28.56
N LYS A 371 -45.61 28.16 -28.02
CA LYS A 371 -45.65 28.55 -26.60
C LYS A 371 -45.74 27.33 -25.68
N GLN A 372 -46.57 26.35 -26.03
CA GLN A 372 -46.68 25.09 -25.30
C GLN A 372 -45.36 24.31 -25.33
N ALA A 373 -44.74 24.15 -26.51
CA ALA A 373 -43.46 23.47 -26.64
C ALA A 373 -42.36 24.14 -25.81
N LYS A 374 -42.32 25.48 -25.75
CA LYS A 374 -41.37 26.21 -24.88
C LYS A 374 -41.62 25.96 -23.39
N GLN A 375 -42.88 25.88 -22.98
CA GLN A 375 -43.23 25.62 -21.58
C GLN A 375 -42.88 24.18 -21.18
N GLU A 376 -43.13 23.21 -22.05
CA GLU A 376 -42.72 21.82 -21.85
C GLU A 376 -41.19 21.68 -21.81
N LEU A 377 -40.47 22.39 -22.68
CA LEU A 377 -39.02 22.42 -22.66
C LEU A 377 -38.47 22.89 -21.30
N GLU A 378 -38.99 23.99 -20.74
CA GLU A 378 -38.54 24.44 -19.42
C GLU A 378 -38.96 23.54 -18.27
N LYS A 379 -40.10 22.86 -18.39
CA LYS A 379 -40.47 21.82 -17.42
C LYS A 379 -39.49 20.65 -17.46
N MET A 380 -39.16 20.16 -18.66
CA MET A 380 -38.20 19.06 -18.86
C MET A 380 -36.80 19.46 -18.42
N LYS A 381 -36.37 20.69 -18.68
CA LYS A 381 -35.09 21.22 -18.20
C LYS A 381 -35.03 21.30 -16.68
N SER A 382 -36.09 21.77 -16.03
CA SER A 382 -36.18 21.81 -14.57
C SER A 382 -36.14 20.40 -13.97
N GLN A 383 -36.81 19.44 -14.60
CA GLN A 383 -36.79 18.03 -14.19
C GLN A 383 -35.40 17.41 -14.37
N ALA A 384 -34.74 17.66 -15.50
CA ALA A 384 -33.39 17.18 -15.77
C ALA A 384 -32.35 17.78 -14.80
N GLN A 385 -32.51 19.06 -14.44
CA GLN A 385 -31.68 19.69 -13.42
C GLN A 385 -31.90 19.04 -12.04
N GLY A 386 -33.16 18.78 -11.65
CA GLY A 386 -33.46 18.11 -10.38
C GLY A 386 -32.91 16.69 -10.31
N THR A 387 -32.96 15.91 -11.40
CA THR A 387 -32.35 14.57 -11.42
C THR A 387 -30.82 14.63 -11.39
N GLN A 388 -30.20 15.62 -12.04
CA GLN A 388 -28.78 15.87 -11.97
C GLN A 388 -28.33 16.22 -10.54
N GLU A 389 -29.04 17.11 -9.86
CA GLU A 389 -28.76 17.49 -8.46
C GLU A 389 -28.90 16.29 -7.51
N ALA A 390 -29.96 15.48 -7.67
CA ALA A 390 -30.16 14.27 -6.88
C ALA A 390 -29.04 13.23 -7.11
N PHE A 391 -28.54 13.13 -8.35
CA PHE A 391 -27.43 12.25 -8.68
C PHE A 391 -26.12 12.73 -8.04
N HIS A 392 -25.82 14.03 -8.11
CA HIS A 392 -24.66 14.60 -7.43
C HIS A 392 -24.72 14.40 -5.92
N GLN A 393 -25.90 14.54 -5.29
CA GLN A 393 -26.07 14.30 -3.87
C GLN A 393 -25.80 12.84 -3.49
N LYS A 394 -26.27 11.88 -4.31
CA LYS A 394 -25.95 10.44 -4.11
C LYS A 394 -24.46 10.16 -4.23
N ILE A 395 -23.78 10.74 -5.23
CA ILE A 395 -22.33 10.58 -5.39
C ILE A 395 -21.59 11.15 -4.18
N SER A 396 -21.96 12.34 -3.70
CA SER A 396 -21.35 12.94 -2.51
C SER A 396 -21.50 12.03 -1.29
N GLY A 397 -22.72 11.52 -1.04
CA GLY A 397 -22.97 10.61 0.09
C GLY A 397 -22.20 9.28 -0.01
N ILE A 398 -22.06 8.72 -1.23
CA ILE A 398 -21.25 7.52 -1.44
C ILE A 398 -19.76 7.81 -1.18
N SER A 399 -19.25 8.95 -1.65
CA SER A 399 -17.86 9.37 -1.40
C SER A 399 -17.59 9.53 0.10
N GLU A 400 -18.47 10.23 0.82
CA GLU A 400 -18.37 10.42 2.28
C GLU A 400 -18.39 9.08 3.02
N ASN A 401 -19.23 8.13 2.60
CA ASN A 401 -19.26 6.79 3.18
C ASN A 401 -17.94 6.03 2.94
N PHE A 402 -17.35 6.13 1.75
CA PHE A 402 -16.05 5.52 1.49
C PHE A 402 -14.94 6.15 2.32
N ASP A 403 -14.94 7.47 2.46
CA ASP A 403 -13.96 8.17 3.30
C ASP A 403 -14.07 7.73 4.77
N GLN A 404 -15.30 7.56 5.28
CA GLN A 404 -15.54 7.02 6.62
C GLN A 404 -15.01 5.59 6.79
N ILE A 405 -15.25 4.70 5.81
CA ILE A 405 -14.75 3.31 5.83
C ILE A 405 -13.23 3.29 5.82
N ILE A 406 -12.60 4.08 4.95
CA ILE A 406 -11.13 4.19 4.87
C ILE A 406 -10.58 4.66 6.21
N HIS A 407 -11.15 5.71 6.81
CA HIS A 407 -10.72 6.20 8.12
C HIS A 407 -10.88 5.16 9.23
N SER A 408 -11.98 4.40 9.24
CA SER A 408 -12.20 3.32 10.22
C SER A 408 -11.15 2.22 10.07
N LEU A 409 -10.90 1.76 8.85
CA LEU A 409 -9.90 0.72 8.57
C LEU A 409 -8.48 1.18 8.89
N MET A 410 -8.16 2.46 8.62
CA MET A 410 -6.86 3.04 9.00
C MET A 410 -6.66 3.01 10.52
N LYS A 411 -7.69 3.39 11.28
CA LYS A 411 -7.65 3.36 12.75
C LYS A 411 -7.48 1.94 13.28
N GLU A 412 -8.23 0.98 12.73
CA GLU A 412 -8.10 -0.42 13.11
C GLU A 412 -6.70 -0.97 12.79
N ASN A 413 -6.14 -0.63 11.63
CA ASN A 413 -4.78 -1.02 11.25
C ASN A 413 -3.75 -0.44 12.23
N GLU A 414 -3.93 0.81 12.65
CA GLU A 414 -3.08 1.44 13.66
C GLU A 414 -3.17 0.71 15.01
N ASP A 415 -4.37 0.37 15.47
CA ASP A 415 -4.59 -0.39 16.71
C ASP A 415 -3.97 -1.79 16.64
N LEU A 416 -4.07 -2.47 15.50
CA LEU A 416 -3.44 -3.78 15.28
C LEU A 416 -1.92 -3.68 15.32
N ARG A 417 -1.32 -2.66 14.69
CA ARG A 417 0.13 -2.42 14.78
C ARG A 417 0.58 -2.15 16.22
N ARG A 418 -0.18 -1.34 16.97
CA ARG A 418 0.10 -1.08 18.39
C ARG A 418 0.03 -2.37 19.22
N LYS A 419 -1.00 -3.19 19.04
CA LYS A 419 -1.13 -4.50 19.72
C LYS A 419 0.02 -5.45 19.37
N LEU A 420 0.43 -5.50 18.10
CA LEU A 420 1.56 -6.32 17.66
C LEU A 420 2.87 -5.89 18.33
N ILE A 421 3.13 -4.58 18.40
CA ILE A 421 4.31 -4.03 19.09
C ILE A 421 4.29 -4.42 20.56
N VAL A 422 3.19 -4.17 21.28
CA VAL A 422 3.07 -4.55 22.70
C VAL A 422 3.29 -6.04 22.91
N LYS A 423 2.68 -6.89 22.07
CA LYS A 423 2.87 -8.35 22.17
C LYS A 423 4.32 -8.76 21.89
N SER A 424 4.99 -8.12 20.95
CA SER A 424 6.40 -8.38 20.67
C SER A 424 7.31 -7.98 21.84
N GLU A 425 7.01 -6.87 22.52
CA GLU A 425 7.72 -6.41 23.72
C GLU A 425 7.51 -7.35 24.91
N GLU A 426 6.28 -7.86 25.09
CA GLU A 426 5.96 -8.87 26.11
C GLU A 426 6.78 -10.16 25.90
N LEU A 427 6.79 -10.69 24.66
CA LEU A 427 7.53 -11.92 24.33
C LEU A 427 9.04 -11.75 24.50
N LEU A 428 9.58 -10.58 24.12
CA LEU A 428 11.00 -10.27 24.36
C LEU A 428 11.31 -10.22 25.85
N SER A 429 10.43 -9.60 26.65
CA SER A 429 10.58 -9.53 28.10
C SER A 429 10.51 -10.91 28.76
N GLU A 430 9.61 -11.78 28.29
CA GLU A 430 9.49 -13.17 28.75
C GLU A 430 10.74 -13.99 28.44
N LYS A 431 11.26 -13.88 27.21
CA LYS A 431 12.51 -14.54 26.80
C LYS A 431 13.71 -14.08 27.61
N ILE A 432 13.77 -12.79 27.97
CA ILE A 432 14.82 -12.26 28.86
C ILE A 432 14.67 -12.87 30.27
N LYS A 433 13.46 -12.92 30.82
CA LYS A 433 13.20 -13.53 32.15
C LYS A 433 13.57 -15.01 32.18
N GLU A 434 13.22 -15.77 31.15
CA GLU A 434 13.55 -17.19 31.04
C GLU A 434 15.07 -17.43 31.00
N LYS A 435 15.80 -16.58 30.27
CA LYS A 435 17.27 -16.63 30.20
C LYS A 435 17.94 -16.29 31.54
N ILE A 436 17.41 -15.34 32.29
CA ILE A 436 17.91 -15.00 33.63
C ILE A 436 17.59 -16.12 34.63
N GLY A 437 16.37 -16.67 34.61
CA GLY A 437 15.94 -17.75 35.51
C GLY A 437 16.69 -19.07 35.31
N SER A 438 17.04 -19.40 34.07
CA SER A 438 17.87 -20.57 33.74
C SER A 438 19.33 -20.42 34.20
N THR A 439 19.88 -19.19 34.16
CA THR A 439 21.25 -18.92 34.63
C THR A 439 21.37 -19.00 36.16
N SER A 440 20.31 -18.65 36.91
CA SER A 440 20.30 -18.77 38.38
C SER A 440 20.13 -20.21 38.90
N ARG A 441 19.61 -21.15 38.10
CA ARG A 441 19.51 -22.57 38.50
C ARG A 441 20.81 -23.34 38.32
N SER A 442 21.71 -22.89 37.44
CA SER A 442 23.02 -23.53 37.21
C SER A 442 24.12 -23.13 38.20
N THR A 443 23.83 -22.25 39.17
CA THR A 443 24.80 -21.77 40.17
C THR A 443 24.50 -22.23 41.61
N SER A 444 23.57 -23.16 41.80
CA SER A 444 23.17 -23.71 43.11
C SER A 444 23.38 -25.22 43.28
N ASP A 445 24.11 -25.84 42.35
CA ASP A 445 24.79 -27.13 42.54
C ASP A 445 26.30 -26.85 42.55
#